data_AF-A0A3R7QMI6-F1
#
_entry.id   AF-A0A3R7QMI6-F1
#
_cell.length_a   1.000
_cell.length_b   1.000
_cell.length_c   1.000
_cell.angle_alpha   90.00
_cell.angle_beta   90.00
_cell.angle_gamma   90.00
#
_symmetry.space_group_name_H-M   'P 1'
#
loop_
_entity.id
_entity.type
_entity.pdbx_description
1 polymer ?
#
loop_
_entity_poly.entity_id
_entity_poly.type
_entity_poly.pdbx_seq_one_letter_code
_entity_poly.pdbx_strand_id
1 'polypeptide(L)'
;MTTSDYVLVGDHNLYSGSEANSQWMQIAEIVNHPSYDSNTLDNDIALIRLKTEIQFPSDNKIAPVCLPTAGEMYDSVDATITGWELNRRGDSGGPMVVEENGKWKLVGVVSWGYGCARPEGPGVYARVTRRDMETQGYIATPAEGFSQSP
;
A
#
# COMPACT_ATOMS: atom_id res chain seq x y z
N MET A 1 -2.25 -7.69 -22.58
CA MET A 1 -2.46 -8.56 -21.41
C MET A 1 -3.96 -8.56 -21.10
N THR A 2 -4.61 -9.72 -21.06
CA THR A 2 -5.95 -9.85 -20.48
C THR A 2 -5.73 -10.22 -19.01
N THR A 3 -5.66 -9.23 -18.12
CA THR A 3 -5.47 -9.51 -16.68
C THR A 3 -6.79 -10.09 -16.14
N SER A 4 -6.78 -11.41 -15.92
CA SER A 4 -7.77 -12.14 -15.11
C SER A 4 -7.56 -11.92 -13.62
N ASP A 5 -6.65 -11.03 -13.25
CA ASP A 5 -6.23 -10.80 -11.87
C ASP A 5 -7.15 -9.76 -11.22
N TYR A 6 -7.39 -9.97 -9.93
CA TYR A 6 -8.28 -9.14 -9.12
C TYR A 6 -7.61 -8.78 -7.79
N VAL A 7 -8.01 -7.64 -7.25
CA VAL A 7 -7.75 -7.24 -5.86
C VAL A 7 -9.06 -7.31 -5.09
N LEU A 8 -9.05 -7.90 -3.89
CA LEU A 8 -10.16 -7.83 -2.95
C LEU A 8 -9.94 -6.65 -1.99
N VAL A 9 -10.91 -5.76 -1.87
CA VAL A 9 -10.89 -4.63 -0.92
C VAL A 9 -12.05 -4.73 0.06
N GLY A 10 -11.87 -4.19 1.27
CA GLY A 10 -12.90 -4.14 2.32
C GLY A 10 -13.06 -5.41 3.15
N ASP A 11 -12.14 -6.36 2.99
CA ASP A 11 -12.18 -7.64 3.70
C ASP A 11 -11.55 -7.56 5.10
N HIS A 12 -12.01 -8.44 5.97
CA HIS A 12 -11.58 -8.63 7.35
C HIS A 12 -11.34 -10.12 7.66
N ASN A 13 -12.25 -11.00 7.22
CA ASN A 13 -12.18 -12.43 7.44
C ASN A 13 -12.05 -13.22 6.13
N LEU A 14 -10.80 -13.60 5.84
CA LEU A 14 -10.42 -14.37 4.65
C LEU A 14 -11.08 -15.76 4.53
N TYR A 15 -11.70 -16.27 5.59
CA TYR A 15 -12.33 -17.60 5.61
C TYR A 15 -13.84 -17.56 5.36
N SER A 16 -14.47 -16.39 5.50
CA SER A 16 -15.86 -16.18 5.09
C SER A 16 -15.85 -15.61 3.68
N GLY A 17 -16.13 -16.43 2.67
CA GLY A 17 -16.00 -16.05 1.25
C GLY A 17 -16.92 -14.92 0.73
N SER A 18 -17.49 -14.09 1.60
CA SER A 18 -18.25 -12.88 1.30
C SER A 18 -18.52 -12.10 2.59
N GLU A 19 -17.86 -10.96 2.79
CA GLU A 19 -18.24 -9.97 3.81
C GLU A 19 -19.02 -8.79 3.19
N ALA A 20 -19.88 -8.17 3.99
CA ALA A 20 -20.64 -7.02 3.55
C ALA A 20 -19.71 -5.87 3.17
N ASN A 21 -19.90 -5.33 1.96
CA ASN A 21 -19.14 -4.25 1.33
C ASN A 21 -17.76 -4.63 0.76
N SER A 22 -17.32 -5.89 0.87
CA SER A 22 -16.12 -6.37 0.16
C SER A 22 -16.34 -6.32 -1.36
N GLN A 23 -15.31 -5.91 -2.11
CA GLN A 23 -15.39 -5.73 -3.57
C GLN A 23 -14.21 -6.38 -4.28
N TRP A 24 -14.52 -7.21 -5.28
CA TRP A 24 -13.53 -7.74 -6.21
C TRP A 24 -13.29 -6.75 -7.35
N MET A 25 -12.08 -6.21 -7.42
CA MET A 25 -11.69 -5.18 -8.36
C MET A 25 -10.79 -5.77 -9.44
N GLN A 26 -11.22 -5.71 -10.71
CA GLN A 26 -10.38 -6.19 -11.81
C GLN A 26 -9.18 -5.27 -12.00
N ILE A 27 -8.00 -5.85 -12.10
CA ILE A 27 -6.76 -5.13 -12.42
C ILE A 27 -6.78 -4.76 -13.91
N ALA A 28 -6.57 -3.49 -14.24
CA ALA A 28 -6.35 -3.04 -15.61
C ALA A 28 -4.87 -3.11 -16.00
N GLU A 29 -3.99 -2.73 -15.07
CA GLU A 29 -2.55 -2.62 -15.31
C GLU A 29 -1.77 -2.76 -14.01
N ILE A 30 -0.60 -3.39 -14.09
CA ILE A 30 0.42 -3.40 -13.03
C ILE A 30 1.59 -2.58 -13.56
N VAL A 31 1.94 -1.51 -12.86
CA VAL A 31 3.04 -0.61 -13.20
C VAL A 31 4.16 -0.84 -12.20
N ASN A 32 5.19 -1.59 -12.62
CA ASN A 32 6.39 -1.77 -11.82
C ASN A 32 7.22 -0.48 -11.81
N HIS A 33 7.96 -0.22 -10.73
CA HIS A 33 8.91 0.89 -10.71
C HIS A 33 9.92 0.72 -11.85
N PRO A 34 10.13 1.73 -12.72
CA PRO A 34 11.00 1.58 -13.90
C PRO A 34 12.48 1.37 -13.53
N SER A 35 12.89 1.84 -12.35
CA SER A 35 14.22 1.62 -11.79
C SER A 35 14.27 0.48 -10.77
N TYR A 36 13.30 -0.44 -10.77
CA TYR A 36 13.36 -1.62 -9.92
C TYR A 36 14.57 -2.49 -10.28
N ASP A 37 15.35 -2.90 -9.28
CA ASP A 37 16.48 -3.83 -9.44
C ASP A 37 16.25 -5.08 -8.60
N SER A 38 16.07 -6.23 -9.25
CA SER A 38 15.83 -7.50 -8.57
C SER A 38 17.04 -8.06 -7.81
N ASN A 39 18.25 -7.53 -8.05
CA ASN A 39 19.48 -7.97 -7.38
C ASN A 39 19.67 -7.23 -6.05
N THR A 40 19.32 -5.93 -5.99
CA THR A 40 19.46 -5.10 -4.79
C THR A 40 18.14 -4.90 -4.04
N LEU A 41 17.01 -5.20 -4.71
CA LEU A 41 15.65 -4.86 -4.27
C LEU A 41 15.43 -3.34 -4.15
N ASP A 42 16.23 -2.54 -4.86
CA ASP A 42 16.01 -1.10 -4.93
C ASP A 42 14.69 -0.81 -5.68
N ASN A 43 13.94 0.14 -5.15
CA ASN A 43 12.64 0.56 -5.67
C ASN A 43 11.63 -0.59 -5.81
N ASP A 44 11.61 -1.49 -4.82
CA ASP A 44 10.62 -2.58 -4.69
C ASP A 44 9.21 -2.05 -4.35
N ILE A 45 8.61 -1.38 -5.33
CA ILE A 45 7.28 -0.78 -5.25
C ILE A 45 6.63 -0.83 -6.63
N ALA A 46 5.33 -1.07 -6.67
CA ALA A 46 4.54 -1.09 -7.90
C ALA A 46 3.19 -0.44 -7.65
N LEU A 47 2.52 -0.02 -8.73
CA LEU A 47 1.16 0.47 -8.70
C LEU A 47 0.23 -0.53 -9.40
N ILE A 48 -0.97 -0.68 -8.84
CA ILE A 48 -2.04 -1.44 -9.46
C ILE A 48 -3.10 -0.45 -9.90
N ARG A 49 -3.32 -0.34 -11.20
CA ARG A 49 -4.43 0.44 -11.76
C ARG A 49 -5.66 -0.44 -11.87
N LEU A 50 -6.74 -0.04 -11.22
CA LEU A 50 -8.01 -0.73 -11.30
C LEU A 50 -8.74 -0.39 -12.61
N LYS A 51 -9.49 -1.35 -13.14
CA LYS A 51 -10.31 -1.17 -14.34
C LYS A 51 -11.54 -0.29 -14.09
N THR A 52 -12.04 -0.32 -12.87
CA THR A 52 -13.19 0.46 -12.41
C THR A 52 -12.86 1.10 -11.05
N GLU A 53 -13.51 2.22 -10.75
CA GLU A 53 -13.36 2.90 -9.46
C GLU A 53 -13.98 2.09 -8.31
N ILE A 54 -13.35 2.17 -7.14
CA ILE A 54 -13.87 1.59 -5.89
C ILE A 54 -15.13 2.33 -5.48
N GLN A 55 -16.16 1.60 -5.06
CA GLN A 55 -17.32 2.20 -4.40
C GLN A 55 -17.04 2.34 -2.91
N PHE A 56 -16.93 3.56 -2.40
CA PHE A 56 -16.67 3.80 -0.98
C PHE A 56 -17.98 3.70 -0.17
N PRO A 57 -18.13 2.71 0.73
CA PRO A 57 -19.32 2.57 1.54
C PRO A 57 -19.36 3.64 2.64
N SER A 58 -20.58 4.02 3.07
CA SER A 58 -20.78 5.04 4.10
C SER A 58 -20.32 4.62 5.51
N ASP A 59 -19.98 3.35 5.70
CA ASP A 59 -19.48 2.80 6.97
C ASP A 59 -17.95 2.90 7.10
N ASN A 60 -17.28 3.56 6.14
CA ASN A 60 -15.83 3.78 6.10
C ASN A 60 -14.98 2.50 6.18
N LYS A 61 -15.56 1.32 5.88
CA LYS A 61 -14.79 0.06 5.83
C LYS A 61 -13.77 0.02 4.70
N ILE A 62 -14.00 0.79 3.65
CA ILE A 62 -13.03 1.02 2.59
C ILE A 62 -12.77 2.51 2.57
N ALA A 63 -11.50 2.90 2.72
CA ALA A 63 -11.05 4.27 2.65
C ALA A 63 -9.58 4.30 2.17
N PRO A 64 -9.17 5.34 1.44
CA PRO A 64 -7.77 5.51 1.06
C PRO A 64 -6.91 5.89 2.27
N VAL A 65 -5.63 5.51 2.24
CA VAL A 65 -4.60 6.01 3.16
C VAL A 65 -3.97 7.28 2.60
N CYS A 66 -3.52 8.19 3.47
CA CYS A 66 -2.83 9.41 3.01
C CYS A 66 -1.41 9.08 2.52
N LEU A 67 -0.96 9.78 1.48
CA LEU A 67 0.47 9.78 1.12
C LEU A 67 1.22 10.81 1.98
N PRO A 68 2.41 10.46 2.50
CA PRO A 68 3.23 11.34 3.33
C PRO A 68 3.83 12.47 2.48
N THR A 69 4.24 13.56 3.11
CA THR A 69 4.87 14.67 2.38
C THR A 69 6.16 14.19 1.74
N ALA A 70 6.48 14.67 0.54
CA ALA A 70 7.72 14.31 -0.13
C ALA A 70 8.93 14.67 0.74
N GLY A 71 9.85 13.72 0.94
CA GLY A 71 11.03 13.89 1.77
C GLY A 71 10.81 13.86 3.29
N GLU A 72 9.57 13.71 3.76
CA GLU A 72 9.26 13.58 5.19
C GLU A 72 10.03 12.38 5.80
N MET A 73 10.50 12.57 7.04
CA MET A 73 11.30 11.60 7.79
C MET A 73 10.50 11.17 9.02
N TYR A 74 10.53 9.88 9.33
CA TYR A 74 9.77 9.25 10.42
C TYR A 74 10.71 8.56 11.41
N ASP A 75 11.75 9.28 11.84
CA ASP A 75 12.76 8.74 12.76
C ASP A 75 12.18 8.62 14.17
N SER A 76 12.37 7.45 14.81
CA SER A 76 11.90 7.18 16.17
C SER A 76 10.39 7.36 16.36
N VAL A 77 9.61 7.18 15.29
CA VAL A 77 8.14 7.17 15.32
C VAL A 77 7.65 5.73 15.29
N ASP A 78 6.72 5.39 16.19
CA ASP A 78 6.08 4.08 16.17
C ASP A 78 5.22 3.93 14.91
N ALA A 79 5.52 2.89 14.13
CA ALA A 79 4.78 2.54 12.93
C ALA A 79 3.95 1.26 13.16
N THR A 80 2.82 1.18 12.46
CA THR A 80 1.94 0.02 12.46
C THR A 80 2.07 -0.73 11.14
N ILE A 81 2.17 -2.05 11.19
CA ILE A 81 2.15 -2.94 10.03
C ILE A 81 0.96 -3.89 10.20
N THR A 82 0.16 -4.04 9.15
CA THR A 82 -1.06 -4.86 9.16
C THR A 82 -1.04 -5.86 8.00
N GLY A 83 -1.71 -7.00 8.19
CA GLY A 83 -1.86 -8.04 7.18
C GLY A 83 -2.33 -9.35 7.80
N TRP A 84 -2.58 -10.35 6.96
CA TRP A 84 -3.11 -11.66 7.36
C TRP A 84 -2.11 -12.81 7.19
N GLU A 85 -0.92 -12.58 6.63
CA GLU A 85 0.13 -13.59 6.51
C GLU A 85 0.56 -14.10 7.90
N LEU A 86 0.03 -15.26 8.30
CA LEU A 86 0.20 -15.86 9.63
C LEU A 86 1.65 -16.08 10.08
N ASN A 87 2.60 -16.17 9.14
CA ASN A 87 4.02 -16.43 9.41
C ASN A 87 4.92 -15.20 9.21
N ARG A 88 4.35 -14.02 8.90
CA ARG A 88 5.05 -12.75 8.77
C ARG A 88 4.36 -11.68 9.61
N ARG A 89 5.08 -10.61 9.98
CA ARG A 89 4.45 -9.43 10.59
C ARG A 89 3.88 -8.57 9.46
N GLY A 90 2.68 -8.92 8.98
CA GLY A 90 2.03 -8.30 7.81
C GLY A 90 2.26 -9.06 6.50
N ASP A 91 1.65 -8.56 5.41
CA ASP A 91 1.71 -9.19 4.09
C ASP A 91 2.91 -8.68 3.28
N SER A 92 3.47 -9.52 2.40
CA SER A 92 4.47 -9.06 1.42
C SER A 92 3.84 -7.98 0.51
N GLY A 93 4.47 -6.80 0.40
CA GLY A 93 3.87 -5.64 -0.27
C GLY A 93 2.79 -4.92 0.56
N GLY A 94 2.57 -5.32 1.81
CA GLY A 94 1.62 -4.70 2.73
C GLY A 94 2.08 -3.34 3.26
N PRO A 95 1.19 -2.59 3.93
CA PRO A 95 1.47 -1.22 4.34
C PRO A 95 2.24 -1.13 5.66
N MET A 96 3.18 -0.18 5.73
CA MET A 96 3.70 0.38 6.99
C MET A 96 3.16 1.80 7.13
N VAL A 97 2.38 2.05 8.18
CA VAL A 97 1.65 3.31 8.38
C VAL A 97 2.01 3.99 9.69
N VAL A 98 1.94 5.31 9.71
CA VAL A 98 2.09 6.16 10.89
C VAL A 98 0.82 6.98 11.07
N GLU A 99 0.33 7.08 12.30
CA GLU A 99 -0.75 8.00 12.65
C GLU A 99 -0.18 9.36 13.04
N GLU A 100 -0.61 10.42 12.34
CA GLU A 100 -0.26 11.79 12.67
C GLU A 100 -1.52 12.66 12.61
N ASN A 101 -1.82 13.37 13.70
CA ASN A 101 -2.98 14.26 13.80
C ASN A 101 -4.32 13.59 13.43
N GLY A 102 -4.48 12.32 13.81
CA GLY A 102 -5.69 11.52 13.51
C GLY A 102 -5.81 11.06 12.06
N LYS A 103 -4.74 11.20 11.26
CA LYS A 103 -4.67 10.68 9.88
C LYS A 103 -3.57 9.65 9.74
N TRP A 104 -3.86 8.57 9.03
CA TRP A 104 -2.90 7.53 8.72
C TRP A 104 -2.15 7.86 7.43
N LYS A 105 -0.82 7.88 7.50
CA LYS A 105 0.09 8.08 6.36
C LYS A 105 0.81 6.78 6.01
N LEU A 106 0.84 6.43 4.72
CA LEU A 106 1.59 5.27 4.20
C LEU A 106 3.07 5.64 4.03
N VAL A 107 3.90 5.24 4.97
CA VAL A 107 5.31 5.65 5.03
C VAL A 107 6.26 4.63 4.38
N GLY A 108 5.81 3.37 4.27
CA GLY A 108 6.56 2.34 3.56
C GLY A 108 5.71 1.16 3.10
N VAL A 109 6.31 0.35 2.23
CA VAL A 109 5.74 -0.91 1.72
C VAL A 109 6.64 -2.06 2.16
N VAL A 110 6.08 -3.11 2.77
CA VAL A 110 6.82 -4.30 3.22
C VAL A 110 7.54 -4.93 2.04
N SER A 111 8.86 -5.02 2.08
CA SER A 111 9.68 -5.62 1.01
C SER A 111 10.28 -6.95 1.48
N TRP A 112 11.27 -6.91 2.38
CA TRP A 112 11.92 -8.12 2.86
C TRP A 112 12.46 -7.99 4.29
N GLY A 113 12.96 -9.08 4.86
CA GLY A 113 13.64 -9.09 6.15
C GLY A 113 14.38 -10.42 6.37
N TYR A 114 15.36 -10.43 7.27
CA TYR A 114 16.09 -11.66 7.61
C TYR A 114 15.26 -12.56 8.52
N GLY A 115 14.71 -13.63 7.94
CA GLY A 115 13.76 -14.50 8.64
C GLY A 115 12.47 -13.76 9.02
N CYS A 116 11.57 -14.41 9.75
CA CYS A 116 10.28 -13.84 10.15
C CYS A 116 10.47 -12.76 11.24
N ALA A 117 10.94 -11.57 10.87
CA ALA A 117 11.22 -10.47 11.80
C ALA A 117 12.05 -10.95 13.01
N ARG A 118 13.16 -11.65 12.74
CA ARG A 118 14.06 -12.12 13.79
C ARG A 118 14.55 -10.93 14.61
N PRO A 119 14.69 -11.08 15.94
CA PRO A 119 15.14 -9.99 16.80
C PRO A 119 16.47 -9.36 16.36
N GLU A 120 17.31 -10.14 15.68
CA GLU A 120 18.64 -9.73 15.21
C GLU A 120 18.69 -9.12 13.80
N GLY A 121 17.58 -8.94 13.09
CA GLY A 121 17.56 -8.34 11.75
C GLY A 121 16.38 -7.37 11.54
N PRO A 122 16.61 -6.16 10.99
CA PRO A 122 15.52 -5.24 10.72
C PRO A 122 14.62 -5.75 9.58
N GLY A 123 13.35 -5.37 9.61
CA GLY A 123 12.51 -5.39 8.42
C GLY A 123 12.95 -4.27 7.46
N VAL A 124 12.89 -4.53 6.17
CA VAL A 124 13.22 -3.60 5.09
C VAL A 124 11.94 -3.26 4.32
N TYR A 125 11.74 -1.97 4.08
CA TYR A 125 10.53 -1.41 3.49
C TYR A 125 10.90 -0.44 2.37
N ALA A 126 10.17 -0.49 1.25
CA ALA A 126 10.33 0.50 0.19
C ALA A 126 9.79 1.86 0.66
N ARG A 127 10.59 2.92 0.50
CA ARG A 127 10.31 4.26 1.04
C ARG A 127 9.31 5.03 0.17
N VAL A 128 8.10 5.24 0.69
CA VAL A 128 7.03 5.94 -0.05
C VAL A 128 7.27 7.46 -0.12
N THR A 129 7.97 8.05 0.85
CA THR A 129 8.24 9.50 0.88
C THR A 129 9.15 10.00 -0.24
N ARG A 130 9.77 9.12 -1.05
CA ARG A 130 10.53 9.54 -2.23
C ARG A 130 9.63 10.10 -3.34
N ARG A 131 8.37 9.65 -3.40
CA ARG A 131 7.38 10.07 -4.42
C ARG A 131 7.86 9.84 -5.87
N ASP A 132 8.80 8.91 -6.07
CA ASP A 132 9.38 8.62 -7.40
C ASP A 132 8.30 8.28 -8.43
N MET A 133 7.31 7.47 -8.03
CA MET A 133 6.16 7.14 -8.87
C MET A 133 5.28 8.34 -9.26
N GLU A 134 5.11 9.34 -8.36
CA GLU A 134 4.43 10.59 -8.70
C GLU A 134 5.27 11.42 -9.68
N THR A 135 6.58 11.54 -9.43
CA THR A 135 7.47 12.34 -10.30
C THR A 135 7.58 11.79 -11.73
N GLN A 136 7.36 10.48 -11.89
CA GLN A 136 7.33 9.80 -13.19
C GLN A 136 5.94 9.87 -13.86
N GLY A 137 4.96 10.50 -13.22
CA GLY A 137 3.62 10.73 -13.76
C GLY A 137 2.66 9.55 -13.62
N TYR A 138 2.99 8.54 -12.82
CA TYR A 138 2.12 7.37 -12.63
C TYR A 138 1.00 7.58 -11.60
N ILE A 139 1.20 8.54 -10.68
CA ILE A 139 0.19 8.98 -9.72
C ILE A 139 -0.07 10.46 -10.00
N ALA A 140 -1.35 10.83 -10.13
CA ALA A 140 -1.72 12.23 -10.31
C ALA A 140 -1.23 13.06 -9.12
N THR A 141 -0.52 14.16 -9.38
CA THR A 141 -0.25 15.16 -8.33
C THR A 141 -1.58 15.68 -7.78
N PRO A 142 -1.72 15.97 -6.48
CA PRO A 142 -2.98 16.43 -5.88
C PRO A 142 -3.58 17.75 -6.43
N ALA A 143 -3.06 18.30 -7.53
CA ALA A 143 -3.54 19.52 -8.15
C ALA A 143 -4.76 19.32 -9.07
N GLU A 144 -5.16 18.07 -9.40
CA GLU A 144 -6.39 17.82 -10.16
C GLU A 144 -7.26 16.75 -9.49
N GLY A 145 -8.09 17.18 -8.55
CA GLY A 145 -9.43 16.60 -8.38
C GLY A 145 -9.64 15.45 -7.38
N PHE A 146 -8.63 14.94 -6.68
CA PHE A 146 -8.91 14.06 -5.51
C PHE A 146 -9.27 14.91 -4.29
N SER A 147 -10.52 15.40 -4.26
CA SER A 147 -11.18 15.85 -3.05
C SER A 147 -11.35 14.64 -2.14
N GLN A 148 -10.44 14.45 -1.19
CA GLN A 148 -10.73 13.67 0.01
C GLN A 148 -11.80 14.46 0.78
N SER A 149 -13.06 14.12 0.54
CA SER A 149 -14.16 14.64 1.35
C SER A 149 -13.96 14.21 2.81
N PRO A 150 -14.34 15.07 3.78
CA PRO A 150 -14.03 14.90 5.20
C PRO A 150 -14.59 13.62 5.82
#